data_AF-A0A939ASR4-F1
#
_entry.id   AF-A0A939ASR4-F1
#
_cell.length_a   1.000
_cell.length_b   1.000
_cell.length_c   1.000
_cell.angle_alpha   90.00
_cell.angle_beta   90.00
_cell.angle_gamma   90.00
#
_symmetry.space_group_name_H-M   'P 1'
#
loop_
_entity.id
_entity.type
_entity.pdbx_description
1 polymer ?
#
loop_
_entity_poly.entity_id
_entity_poly.type
_entity_poly.pdbx_seq_one_letter_code
_entity_poly.pdbx_strand_id
1 'polypeptide(L)' 'SRAERYDKQLREKVGIDPTGMTTAEKMAALRRYREAQYEGLIDAVYARRGWTPNGVPTLETLKKLEIDFPEVVEVVKGKL' A
#
# COMPACT_ATOMS: atom_id res chain seq x y z
N SER A 1 -8.82 27.35 5.02
CA SER A 1 -7.39 27.29 5.46
C SER A 1 -6.86 25.84 5.36
N ARG A 2 -5.58 25.54 5.67
CA ARG A 2 -5.08 24.13 5.69
C ARG A 2 -5.81 23.26 6.73
N ALA A 3 -6.17 23.82 7.89
CA ALA A 3 -6.87 23.09 8.96
C ALA A 3 -8.25 22.61 8.52
N GLU A 4 -9.05 23.49 7.93
CA GLU A 4 -10.40 23.19 7.43
C GLU A 4 -10.40 22.08 6.36
N ARG A 5 -9.41 22.07 5.47
CA ARG A 5 -9.23 20.99 4.49
C ARG A 5 -9.02 19.63 5.16
N TYR A 6 -8.19 19.57 6.19
CA TYR A 6 -7.88 18.32 6.90
C TYR A 6 -9.05 17.85 7.78
N ASP A 7 -9.76 18.78 8.42
CA ASP A 7 -10.97 18.48 9.17
C ASP A 7 -12.10 17.95 8.27
N LYS A 8 -12.21 18.46 7.03
CA LYS A 8 -13.12 17.92 6.02
C LYS A 8 -12.73 16.51 5.60
N GLN A 9 -11.43 16.24 5.38
CA GLN A 9 -10.94 14.91 5.04
C GLN A 9 -11.18 13.89 6.15
N LEU A 10 -10.98 14.27 7.41
CA LEU A 10 -11.28 13.41 8.55
C LEU A 10 -12.75 13.00 8.57
N ARG A 11 -13.67 13.94 8.37
CA ARG A 11 -15.12 13.65 8.35
C ARG A 11 -15.53 12.80 7.16
N GLU A 12 -15.18 13.24 5.95
CA GLU A 12 -15.73 12.65 4.72
C GLU A 12 -15.03 11.37 4.28
N LYS A 13 -13.71 11.26 4.49
CA LYS A 13 -12.92 10.12 4.00
C LYS A 13 -12.60 9.12 5.08
N VAL A 14 -12.30 9.59 6.29
CA VAL A 14 -11.92 8.74 7.42
C VAL A 14 -13.14 8.37 8.29
N GLY A 15 -14.19 9.19 8.27
CA GLY A 15 -15.38 9.00 9.11
C GLY A 15 -15.20 9.44 10.57
N ILE A 16 -14.24 10.32 10.85
CA ILE A 16 -13.91 10.80 12.21
C ILE A 16 -14.34 12.26 12.36
N ASP A 17 -15.03 12.60 13.45
CA ASP A 17 -15.28 13.99 13.85
C ASP A 17 -14.02 14.60 14.48
N PRO A 18 -13.42 15.65 13.89
CA PRO A 18 -12.20 16.29 14.40
C PRO A 18 -12.43 17.23 15.61
N THR A 19 -13.68 17.41 16.05
CA THR A 19 -14.02 18.29 17.17
C THR A 19 -13.36 17.80 18.46
N GLY A 20 -12.67 18.70 19.17
CA GLY A 20 -11.95 18.36 20.41
C GLY A 20 -10.61 17.66 20.22
N MET A 21 -10.26 17.23 19.00
CA MET A 21 -8.95 16.64 18.72
C MET A 21 -7.85 17.70 18.62
N THR A 22 -6.68 17.37 19.13
CA THR A 22 -5.44 18.13 18.91
C THR A 22 -4.98 17.98 17.45
N THR A 23 -4.15 18.93 16.99
CA THR A 23 -3.55 18.84 15.64
C THR A 23 -2.74 17.56 15.44
N ALA A 24 -2.03 17.09 16.47
CA ALA A 24 -1.22 15.87 16.39
C ALA A 24 -2.09 14.62 16.16
N GLU A 25 -3.22 14.51 16.87
CA GLU A 25 -4.14 13.37 16.71
C GLU A 25 -4.81 13.39 15.32
N LYS A 26 -5.23 14.57 14.85
CA LYS A 26 -5.78 14.75 13.49
C LYS A 26 -4.78 14.30 12.43
N MET A 27 -3.52 14.69 12.58
CA MET A 27 -2.44 14.29 11.67
C MET A 27 -2.20 12.77 11.71
N ALA A 28 -2.18 12.16 12.89
CA ALA A 28 -1.99 10.73 13.05
C ALA A 28 -3.14 9.91 12.43
N ALA A 29 -4.40 10.34 12.63
CA ALA A 29 -5.56 9.71 12.01
C ALA A 29 -5.51 9.78 10.47
N LEU A 30 -5.21 10.96 9.92
CA LEU A 30 -5.05 11.13 8.46
C LEU A 30 -3.85 10.36 7.90
N ARG A 31 -2.77 10.22 8.66
CA ARG A 31 -1.60 9.43 8.26
C ARG A 31 -1.98 7.94 8.16
N ARG A 32 -2.55 7.38 9.23
CA ARG A 32 -3.00 5.97 9.25
C ARG A 32 -3.97 5.65 8.11
N TYR A 33 -4.95 6.53 7.87
CA TYR A 33 -5.88 6.34 6.76
C TYR A 33 -5.15 6.29 5.41
N ARG A 34 -4.23 7.23 5.15
CA ARG A 34 -3.50 7.29 3.88
C ARG A 34 -2.54 6.12 3.70
N GLU A 35 -1.88 5.69 4.77
CA GLU A 35 -1.00 4.51 4.76
C GLU A 35 -1.82 3.25 4.44
N ALA A 36 -2.98 3.06 5.06
CA ALA A 36 -3.86 1.93 4.73
C ALA A 36 -4.34 1.94 3.26
N GLN A 37 -4.65 3.10 2.69
CA GLN A 37 -4.98 3.21 1.26
C GLN A 37 -3.78 2.88 0.36
N TYR A 38 -2.58 3.23 0.79
CA TYR A 38 -1.34 2.93 0.05
C TYR A 38 -1.03 1.43 0.08
N GLU A 39 -1.14 0.77 1.24
CA GLU A 39 -0.98 -0.69 1.35
C GLU A 39 -1.99 -1.43 0.47
N GLY A 40 -3.27 -1.04 0.51
CA GLY A 40 -4.30 -1.65 -0.36
C GLY A 40 -4.02 -1.47 -1.86
N LEU A 41 -3.41 -0.34 -2.26
CA LEU A 41 -2.95 -0.15 -3.63
C LEU A 41 -1.79 -1.09 -3.97
N ILE A 42 -0.82 -1.25 -3.07
CA ILE A 42 0.31 -2.17 -3.25
C ILE A 42 -0.21 -3.59 -3.45
N ASP A 43 -1.08 -4.07 -2.57
CA ASP A 43 -1.68 -5.41 -2.65
C ASP A 43 -2.35 -5.65 -4.00
N ALA A 44 -3.18 -4.70 -4.45
CA ALA A 44 -3.86 -4.79 -5.74
C ALA A 44 -2.87 -4.80 -6.93
N VAL A 45 -1.79 -4.00 -6.85
CA VAL A 45 -0.76 -3.94 -7.90
C VAL A 45 0.05 -5.23 -7.94
N TYR A 46 0.47 -5.75 -6.78
CA TYR A 46 1.21 -7.01 -6.70
C TYR A 46 0.38 -8.17 -7.23
N ALA A 47 -0.87 -8.30 -6.78
CA ALA A 47 -1.78 -9.33 -7.28
C ALA A 47 -1.95 -9.24 -8.80
N ARG A 48 -2.20 -8.03 -9.35
CA ARG A 48 -2.35 -7.82 -10.79
C ARG A 48 -1.10 -8.18 -11.59
N ARG A 49 0.09 -7.97 -11.02
CA ARG A 49 1.37 -8.30 -11.65
C ARG A 49 1.78 -9.76 -11.47
N GLY A 50 1.02 -10.55 -10.71
CA GLY A 50 1.40 -11.92 -10.36
C GLY A 50 2.61 -11.94 -9.42
N TRP A 51 2.64 -11.03 -8.46
CA TRP A 51 3.66 -10.93 -7.41
C TRP A 51 3.07 -11.40 -6.08
N THR A 52 3.95 -11.85 -5.18
CA THR A 52 3.59 -12.18 -3.80
C THR A 52 3.36 -10.91 -2.97
N PRO A 53 2.71 -11.00 -1.79
CA PRO A 53 2.54 -9.86 -0.88
C PRO A 53 3.87 -9.23 -0.43
N ASN A 54 4.99 -9.98 -0.49
CA ASN A 54 6.32 -9.49 -0.15
C ASN A 54 7.02 -8.75 -1.31
N GLY A 55 6.31 -8.47 -2.41
CA GLY A 55 6.86 -7.75 -3.57
C GLY A 55 7.79 -8.58 -4.45
N VAL A 56 7.67 -9.91 -4.40
CA VAL A 56 8.49 -10.83 -5.21
C VAL A 56 7.64 -11.40 -6.36
N PRO A 57 8.05 -11.29 -7.64
CA PRO A 57 7.36 -11.94 -8.75
C PRO A 57 7.26 -13.46 -8.55
N THR A 58 6.12 -14.05 -8.91
CA THR A 58 6.00 -15.52 -8.91
C THR A 58 6.82 -16.14 -10.05
N LEU A 59 7.14 -17.44 -9.92
CA LEU A 59 7.80 -18.20 -11.00
C LEU A 59 6.96 -18.25 -12.28
N GLU A 60 5.63 -18.22 -12.16
CA GLU A 60 4.73 -18.11 -13.32
C GLU A 60 4.92 -16.78 -14.04
N THR A 61 5.02 -15.67 -13.30
CA THR A 61 5.30 -14.35 -13.85
C THR A 61 6.66 -14.30 -14.54
N LEU A 62 7.70 -14.95 -14.00
CA LEU A 62 9.00 -15.02 -14.67
C LEU A 62 8.91 -15.74 -16.02
N LYS A 63 8.25 -16.91 -16.06
CA LYS A 63 8.04 -17.69 -17.29
C LYS A 63 7.26 -16.89 -18.33
N LYS A 64 6.19 -16.22 -17.91
CA LYS A 64 5.36 -15.38 -18.79
C LYS A 64 6.15 -14.24 -19.42
N LEU A 65 7.14 -13.72 -18.72
CA LEU A 65 8.00 -12.62 -19.18
C LEU A 65 9.29 -13.11 -19.87
N GLU A 66 9.48 -14.43 -19.98
CA GLU A 66 10.67 -15.05 -20.59
C GLU A 66 11.99 -14.63 -19.91
N ILE A 67 11.94 -14.44 -18.60
CA ILE A 67 13.09 -14.07 -17.75
C ILE A 67 13.38 -15.11 -16.66
N ASP A 68 12.86 -16.33 -16.82
CA ASP A 68 13.06 -17.46 -15.90
C ASP A 68 14.44 -18.13 -16.06
N PHE A 69 15.49 -17.34 -16.26
CA PHE A 69 16.86 -17.83 -16.26
C PHE A 69 17.17 -18.54 -14.94
N PRO A 70 17.98 -19.63 -14.94
CA PRO A 70 18.26 -20.41 -13.73
C PRO A 70 18.70 -19.55 -12.54
N GLU A 71 19.57 -18.57 -12.77
CA GLU A 71 20.05 -17.65 -11.74
C GLU A 71 18.94 -16.75 -11.16
N VAL A 72 18.00 -16.29 -11.99
CA VAL A 72 16.87 -15.45 -11.53
C VAL A 72 15.89 -16.29 -10.73
N VAL A 73 15.61 -17.51 -11.19
CA VAL A 73 14.75 -18.47 -10.49
C VAL A 73 15.30 -18.80 -9.11
N GLU A 74 16.60 -19.05 -8.99
CA GLU A 74 17.22 -19.34 -7.69
C GLU A 74 17.15 -18.13 -6.75
N VAL A 75 17.36 -16.91 -7.24
CA VAL A 75 17.19 -15.69 -6.43
C VAL A 75 15.75 -15.57 -5.93
N VAL A 76 14.76 -15.80 -6.79
CA VAL A 76 13.34 -15.70 -6.40
C VAL A 76 12.95 -16.78 -5.40
N LYS A 77 13.37 -18.03 -5.58
CA LYS A 77 13.10 -19.11 -4.60
C LYS A 77 13.68 -18.81 -3.22
N GLY A 78 14.82 -18.13 -3.14
CA GLY A 78 15.41 -17.70 -1.86
C GLY A 78 14.66 -16.55 -1.16
N LYS A 79 13.62 -15.99 -1.78
CA LYS A 79 12.82 -14.85 -1.28
C LYS A 79 11.33 -15.17 -1.12
N LEU A 80 10.87 -16.32 -1.61
CA LEU A 80 9.53 -16.86 -1.35
C LEU A 80 9.45 -17.44 0.06
#